data_AF-A0A811SAM5-F1
#
_entry.id   AF-A0A811SAM5-F1
#
_cell.length_a   1.000
_cell.length_b   1.000
_cell.length_c   1.000
_cell.angle_alpha   90.00
_cell.angle_beta   90.00
_cell.angle_gamma   90.00
#
_symmetry.space_group_name_H-M   'P 1'
#
loop_
_entity.id
_entity.type
_entity.pdbx_description
1 polymer ?
#
loop_
_entity_poly.entity_id
_entity_poly.type
_entity_poly.pdbx_seq_one_letter_code
_entity_poly.pdbx_strand_id
1 'polypeptide(L)'
;MASPSPLSSASRLRALNPKHYILLALTATLAVAVVVTVFFIVLSPARIHFSATNASSSYAGDGGVLLNLTLASNNTSRRAAVRYQSMFVDVSNNTGPHPYWIRANVTPTTGVLAQWQPRASVATVTATVQVGAGSTKAFTGNMTSHRFSVKVTAVARFKVGIARTRLYDIMVVCRPIDFFPRDSSSRASAAASAAQPVAYCV
;
A
#
# COMPACT_ATOMS: atom_id res chain seq x y z
N MET A 1 5.30 -71.19 25.29
CA MET A 1 5.98 -71.57 24.02
C MET A 1 4.88 -71.91 23.04
N ALA A 2 4.71 -71.32 21.85
CA ALA A 2 5.52 -70.43 21.04
C ALA A 2 4.60 -69.50 20.22
N SER A 3 5.08 -68.29 19.93
CA SER A 3 4.60 -67.46 18.80
C SER A 3 5.22 -68.01 17.51
N PRO A 4 4.59 -67.84 16.33
CA PRO A 4 4.97 -66.70 15.52
C PRO A 4 3.83 -66.05 14.70
N SER A 5 3.78 -64.71 14.72
CA SER A 5 3.39 -63.84 13.58
C SER A 5 4.46 -63.97 12.46
N PRO A 6 4.25 -63.64 11.15
CA PRO A 6 3.50 -62.48 10.66
C PRO A 6 2.82 -62.63 9.26
N LEU A 7 1.60 -62.11 9.07
CA LEU A 7 1.06 -61.88 7.73
C LEU A 7 1.60 -60.57 7.13
N SER A 8 2.79 -60.71 6.54
CA SER A 8 3.28 -60.03 5.34
C SER A 8 2.41 -58.89 4.79
N SER A 9 2.73 -57.65 5.19
CA SER A 9 2.37 -56.42 4.46
C SER A 9 3.43 -56.05 3.40
N ALA A 10 4.13 -57.03 2.82
CA ALA A 10 5.27 -56.80 1.92
C ALA A 10 5.06 -57.29 0.48
N SER A 11 3.82 -57.50 0.03
CA SER A 11 3.53 -58.14 -1.26
C SER A 11 2.68 -57.32 -2.24
N ARG A 12 2.58 -55.99 -2.07
CA ARG A 12 1.94 -55.09 -3.07
C ARG A 12 2.88 -54.15 -3.84
N LEU A 13 4.18 -54.45 -3.88
CA LEU A 13 5.15 -53.78 -4.76
C LEU A 13 5.67 -54.75 -5.83
N ARG A 14 4.78 -55.56 -6.42
CA ARG A 14 5.12 -56.54 -7.44
C ARG A 14 5.14 -55.87 -8.83
N ALA A 15 6.35 -55.61 -9.31
CA ALA A 15 6.71 -55.42 -10.72
C ALA A 15 5.91 -54.37 -11.52
N LEU A 16 6.06 -53.10 -11.20
CA LEU A 16 5.78 -52.02 -12.15
C LEU A 16 7.02 -51.79 -13.02
N ASN A 17 6.83 -51.77 -14.34
CA ASN A 17 7.86 -51.43 -15.32
C ASN A 17 8.54 -50.11 -14.90
N PRO A 18 9.87 -49.93 -14.92
CA PRO A 18 10.54 -48.70 -14.47
C PRO A 18 9.95 -47.41 -15.06
N LYS A 19 9.36 -47.48 -16.26
CA LYS A 19 8.58 -46.41 -16.88
C LYS A 19 7.39 -45.94 -16.02
N HIS A 20 6.67 -46.87 -15.39
CA HIS A 20 5.56 -46.54 -14.49
C HIS A 20 6.02 -45.89 -13.19
N TYR A 21 7.18 -46.28 -12.64
CA TYR A 21 7.75 -45.60 -11.48
C TYR A 21 8.14 -44.16 -11.80
N ILE A 22 8.77 -43.93 -12.95
CA ILE A 22 9.12 -42.58 -13.41
C ILE A 22 7.85 -41.75 -13.63
N LEU A 23 6.84 -42.31 -14.30
CA LEU A 23 5.56 -41.63 -14.53
C LEU A 23 4.85 -41.28 -13.21
N LEU A 24 4.81 -42.20 -12.25
CA LEU A 24 4.22 -41.95 -10.92
C LEU A 24 4.98 -40.85 -10.17
N ALA A 25 6.31 -40.87 -10.18
CA ALA A 25 7.11 -39.82 -9.56
C ALA A 25 6.88 -38.44 -10.23
N LEU A 26 6.77 -38.42 -11.56
CA LEU A 26 6.56 -37.19 -12.34
C LEU A 26 5.14 -36.61 -12.12
N THR A 27 4.13 -37.46 -12.06
CA THR A 27 2.75 -37.03 -11.73
C THR A 27 2.64 -36.54 -10.28
N ALA A 28 3.28 -37.22 -9.33
CA ALA A 28 3.31 -36.78 -7.94
C ALA A 28 4.01 -35.42 -7.77
N THR A 29 5.17 -35.23 -8.40
CA THR A 29 5.89 -33.95 -8.38
C THR A 29 5.12 -32.83 -9.06
N LEU A 30 4.46 -33.09 -10.19
CA LEU A 30 3.57 -32.13 -10.85
C LEU A 30 2.41 -31.73 -9.93
N ALA A 31 1.75 -32.68 -9.27
CA ALA A 31 0.65 -32.39 -8.36
C ALA A 31 1.10 -31.50 -7.19
N VAL A 32 2.26 -31.80 -6.59
CA VAL A 32 2.84 -30.97 -5.54
C VAL A 32 3.17 -29.56 -6.06
N ALA A 33 3.78 -29.46 -7.24
CA ALA A 33 4.10 -28.16 -7.85
C ALA A 33 2.84 -27.32 -8.12
N VAL A 34 1.74 -27.94 -8.58
CA VAL A 34 0.45 -27.27 -8.79
C VAL A 34 -0.11 -26.74 -7.47
N VAL A 35 -0.10 -27.56 -6.41
CA VAL A 35 -0.58 -27.13 -5.09
C VAL A 35 0.24 -25.94 -4.58
N VAL A 36 1.57 -26.05 -4.63
CA VAL A 36 2.48 -25.00 -4.16
C VAL A 36 2.30 -23.70 -4.96
N THR A 37 2.21 -23.78 -6.29
CA THR A 37 1.98 -22.60 -7.13
C THR A 37 0.64 -21.93 -6.83
N VAL A 38 -0.43 -22.69 -6.61
CA VAL A 38 -1.73 -22.13 -6.18
C VAL A 38 -1.59 -21.39 -4.85
N PHE A 39 -0.92 -21.97 -3.86
CA PHE A 39 -0.68 -21.29 -2.57
C PHE A 39 0.11 -19.99 -2.74
N PHE A 40 1.17 -19.99 -3.56
CA PHE A 40 1.95 -18.77 -3.84
C PHE A 40 1.11 -17.70 -4.53
N ILE A 41 0.30 -18.06 -5.53
CA ILE A 41 -0.59 -17.11 -6.22
C ILE A 41 -1.62 -16.52 -5.24
N VAL A 42 -2.22 -17.37 -4.40
CA VAL A 42 -3.24 -16.96 -3.44
C VAL A 42 -2.65 -16.09 -2.32
N LEU A 43 -1.44 -16.37 -1.88
CA LEU A 43 -0.73 -15.64 -0.81
C LEU A 43 0.13 -14.49 -1.31
N SER A 44 0.21 -14.27 -2.63
CA SER A 44 0.93 -13.14 -3.20
C SER A 44 0.36 -11.81 -2.70
N PRO A 45 1.21 -10.80 -2.46
CA PRO A 45 0.75 -9.48 -2.02
C PRO A 45 -0.29 -8.90 -2.96
N ALA A 46 -1.36 -8.35 -2.40
CA ALA A 46 -2.32 -7.60 -3.19
C ALA A 46 -1.72 -6.26 -3.62
N ARG A 47 -2.05 -5.82 -4.84
CA ARG A 47 -1.74 -4.47 -5.29
C ARG A 47 -2.66 -3.49 -4.58
N ILE A 48 -2.08 -2.54 -3.87
CA ILE A 48 -2.77 -1.40 -3.27
C ILE A 48 -2.40 -0.18 -4.09
N HIS A 49 -3.40 0.63 -4.46
CA HIS A 49 -3.17 1.89 -5.14
C HIS A 49 -3.29 3.05 -4.16
N PHE A 50 -2.28 3.90 -4.10
CA PHE A 50 -2.32 5.13 -3.32
C PHE A 50 -2.57 6.31 -4.24
N SER A 51 -3.29 7.30 -3.74
CA SER A 51 -3.51 8.56 -4.42
C SER A 51 -3.71 9.68 -3.43
N ALA A 52 -3.29 10.90 -3.76
CA ALA A 52 -3.72 12.09 -3.05
C ALA A 52 -5.03 12.60 -3.66
N THR A 53 -6.06 12.76 -2.83
CA THR A 53 -7.40 13.20 -3.25
C THR A 53 -7.69 14.66 -2.92
N ASN A 54 -6.96 15.23 -1.96
CA ASN A 54 -7.11 16.63 -1.57
C ASN A 54 -5.78 17.14 -0.98
N ALA A 55 -5.42 18.37 -1.29
CA ALA A 55 -4.22 19.06 -0.87
C ALA A 55 -4.51 20.55 -0.63
N SER A 56 -4.43 21.01 0.62
CA SER A 56 -4.69 22.42 0.93
C SER A 56 -3.61 23.00 1.81
N SER A 57 -3.53 24.32 1.84
CA SER A 57 -2.64 25.05 2.74
C SER A 57 -3.45 25.92 3.69
N SER A 58 -2.97 26.07 4.92
CA SER A 58 -3.48 27.05 5.88
C SER A 58 -2.33 27.70 6.64
N TYR A 59 -2.51 28.94 7.09
CA TYR A 59 -1.52 29.59 7.95
C TYR A 59 -1.45 28.91 9.31
N ALA A 60 -0.23 28.68 9.79
CA ALA A 60 -0.01 28.39 11.20
C ALA A 60 0.06 29.74 11.93
N GLY A 61 -0.56 29.84 13.12
CA GLY A 61 -0.66 31.09 13.88
C GLY A 61 0.69 31.68 14.32
N ASP A 62 1.79 30.96 14.13
CA ASP A 62 3.18 31.34 14.37
C ASP A 62 3.88 31.95 13.14
N GLY A 63 3.14 32.23 12.06
CA GLY A 63 3.70 32.68 10.78
C GLY A 63 4.22 31.56 9.90
N GLY A 64 4.06 30.30 10.31
CA GLY A 64 4.31 29.12 9.48
C GLY A 64 3.17 28.81 8.52
N VAL A 65 3.29 27.68 7.82
CA VAL A 65 2.24 27.13 6.94
C VAL A 65 2.03 25.66 7.27
N LEU A 66 0.76 25.26 7.32
CA LEU A 66 0.31 23.89 7.37
C LEU A 66 -0.08 23.44 5.97
N LEU A 67 0.51 22.36 5.50
CA LEU A 67 0.09 21.67 4.27
C LEU A 67 -0.73 20.45 4.66
N ASN A 68 -2.01 20.48 4.35
CA ASN A 68 -2.96 19.41 4.65
C ASN A 68 -3.12 18.55 3.40
N LEU A 69 -3.00 17.24 3.57
CA LEU A 69 -3.12 16.26 2.51
C LEU A 69 -4.11 15.17 2.92
N THR A 70 -4.97 14.76 1.99
CA THR A 70 -5.78 13.56 2.12
C THR A 70 -5.29 12.53 1.12
N LEU A 71 -4.90 11.36 1.63
CA LEU A 71 -4.51 10.20 0.86
C LEU A 71 -5.63 9.17 0.85
N ALA A 72 -5.88 8.57 -0.30
CA ALA A 72 -6.73 7.40 -0.46
C ALA A 72 -5.86 6.16 -0.74
N SER A 73 -6.02 5.15 0.11
CA SER A 73 -5.52 3.79 -0.07
C SER A 73 -6.64 2.93 -0.64
N ASN A 74 -6.52 2.55 -1.91
CA ASN A 74 -7.48 1.71 -2.61
C ASN A 74 -6.99 0.26 -2.67
N ASN A 75 -7.66 -0.62 -1.92
CA ASN A 75 -7.46 -2.05 -2.00
C ASN A 75 -8.33 -2.63 -3.11
N THR A 76 -7.76 -2.75 -4.31
CA THR A 76 -8.46 -3.32 -5.48
C THR A 76 -8.53 -4.84 -5.45
N SER A 77 -7.92 -5.49 -4.43
CA SER A 77 -7.96 -6.94 -4.30
C SER A 77 -9.36 -7.45 -4.03
N ARG A 78 -9.76 -8.47 -4.80
CA ARG A 78 -10.96 -9.27 -4.54
C ARG A 78 -10.73 -10.43 -3.58
N ARG A 79 -9.48 -10.65 -3.16
CA ARG A 79 -9.06 -11.86 -2.41
C ARG A 79 -8.54 -11.53 -1.01
N ALA A 80 -7.80 -10.43 -0.88
CA ALA A 80 -7.08 -10.09 0.33
C ALA A 80 -7.66 -8.84 1.02
N ALA A 81 -7.82 -8.91 2.33
CA ALA A 81 -7.92 -7.72 3.18
C ALA A 81 -6.50 -7.25 3.54
N VAL A 82 -6.33 -5.96 3.82
CA VAL A 82 -5.05 -5.37 4.20
C VAL A 82 -5.16 -4.69 5.56
N ARG A 83 -4.11 -4.75 6.37
CA ARG A 83 -3.99 -3.98 7.61
C ARG A 83 -2.65 -3.28 7.62
N TYR A 84 -2.68 -1.98 7.90
CA TYR A 84 -1.47 -1.18 8.03
C TYR A 84 -1.01 -1.18 9.48
N GLN A 85 0.26 -1.49 9.69
CA GLN A 85 0.91 -1.43 11.00
C GLN A 85 1.48 -0.04 11.25
N SER A 86 2.02 0.59 10.22
CA SER A 86 2.49 1.97 10.25
C SER A 86 2.37 2.59 8.86
N MET A 87 2.25 3.92 8.84
CA MET A 87 2.22 4.71 7.62
C MET A 87 2.90 6.05 7.90
N PHE A 88 3.82 6.42 7.01
CA PHE A 88 4.54 7.68 7.02
C PHE A 88 4.30 8.38 5.69
N VAL A 89 4.16 9.70 5.76
CA VAL A 89 4.00 10.56 4.60
C VAL A 89 5.08 11.61 4.70
N ASP A 90 5.91 11.69 3.68
CA ASP A 90 6.94 12.71 3.56
C ASP A 90 6.61 13.61 2.37
N VAL A 91 6.81 14.92 2.52
CA VAL A 91 6.55 15.91 1.46
C VAL A 91 7.84 16.67 1.14
N SER A 92 8.09 16.91 -0.14
CA SER A 92 9.22 17.70 -0.62
C SER A 92 8.78 18.73 -1.67
N ASN A 93 9.38 19.92 -1.61
CA ASN A 93 9.22 20.98 -2.60
C ASN A 93 10.23 20.90 -3.76
N ASN A 94 11.04 19.84 -3.87
CA ASN A 94 12.14 19.85 -4.81
C ASN A 94 12.13 18.66 -5.77
N THR A 95 12.27 18.96 -7.06
CA THR A 95 12.58 18.02 -8.15
C THR A 95 14.10 17.86 -8.36
N GLY A 96 14.95 18.49 -7.54
CA GLY A 96 16.41 18.42 -7.60
C GLY A 96 17.03 17.13 -6.99
N PRO A 97 18.36 16.91 -7.15
CA PRO A 97 19.02 15.64 -6.84
C PRO A 97 19.10 15.28 -5.33
N HIS A 98 18.94 16.26 -4.44
CA HIS A 98 18.91 16.06 -2.98
C HIS A 98 17.62 16.65 -2.40
N PRO A 99 16.47 15.97 -2.54
CA PRO A 99 15.20 16.48 -2.05
C PRO A 99 15.19 16.52 -0.52
N TYR A 100 14.93 17.71 0.05
CA TYR A 100 14.63 17.88 1.46
C TYR A 100 13.19 17.44 1.72
N TRP A 101 13.02 16.42 2.55
CA TRP A 101 11.73 15.83 2.90
C TRP A 101 11.33 16.26 4.30
N ILE A 102 10.10 16.77 4.44
CA ILE A 102 9.49 17.02 5.75
C ILE A 102 8.48 15.90 6.01
N ARG A 103 8.59 15.26 7.18
CA ARG A 103 7.65 14.25 7.63
C ARG A 103 6.34 14.90 8.07
N ALA A 104 5.23 14.41 7.52
CA ALA A 104 3.91 14.82 7.93
C ALA A 104 3.47 14.09 9.20
N ASN A 105 2.66 14.77 10.01
CA ASN A 105 1.88 14.15 11.06
C ASN A 105 0.69 13.44 10.43
N VAL A 106 0.69 12.11 10.52
CA VAL A 106 -0.37 11.28 9.95
C VAL A 106 -1.43 11.05 11.01
N THR A 107 -2.61 11.61 10.80
CA THR A 107 -3.80 11.31 11.60
C THR A 107 -4.63 10.27 10.85
N PRO A 108 -4.69 9.02 11.32
CA PRO A 108 -5.54 8.02 10.69
C PRO A 108 -7.00 8.47 10.86
N THR A 109 -7.64 8.88 9.77
CA THR A 109 -9.07 9.16 9.74
C THR A 109 -9.78 7.80 9.82
N THR A 110 -10.11 7.39 11.04
CA THR A 110 -10.96 6.22 11.36
C THR A 110 -10.66 4.93 10.59
N GLY A 111 -9.87 4.03 11.21
CA GLY A 111 -9.87 2.60 10.84
C GLY A 111 -8.73 2.11 9.94
N VAL A 112 -7.94 2.98 9.29
CA VAL A 112 -6.86 2.54 8.37
C VAL A 112 -5.73 1.78 9.09
N LEU A 113 -5.30 2.29 10.26
CA LEU A 113 -4.25 1.66 11.07
C LEU A 113 -4.80 0.65 12.10
N ALA A 114 -6.06 0.84 12.52
CA ALA A 114 -6.64 0.03 13.59
C ALA A 114 -7.31 -1.26 13.08
N GLN A 115 -7.88 -1.24 11.87
CA GLN A 115 -8.74 -2.30 11.37
C GLN A 115 -8.21 -2.91 10.06
N TRP A 116 -8.68 -4.12 9.76
CA TRP A 116 -8.51 -4.71 8.43
C TRP A 116 -9.36 -3.94 7.42
N GLN A 117 -8.72 -3.24 6.49
CA GLN A 117 -9.34 -2.70 5.30
C GLN A 117 -9.88 -3.86 4.44
N PRO A 118 -11.21 -3.91 4.18
CA PRO A 118 -11.82 -4.97 3.38
C PRO A 118 -11.31 -5.04 1.94
N ARG A 119 -11.72 -6.10 1.25
CA ARG A 119 -11.53 -6.27 -0.19
C ARG A 119 -12.32 -5.21 -0.96
N ALA A 120 -11.82 -4.78 -2.11
CA ALA A 120 -12.49 -3.82 -2.99
C ALA A 120 -12.99 -2.56 -2.24
N SER A 121 -12.15 -2.00 -1.37
CA SER A 121 -12.53 -0.86 -0.51
C SER A 121 -11.48 0.23 -0.54
N VAL A 122 -11.88 1.46 -0.20
CA VAL A 122 -11.01 2.63 -0.10
C VAL A 122 -10.95 3.10 1.35
N ALA A 123 -9.74 3.40 1.80
CA ALA A 123 -9.44 3.92 3.13
C ALA A 123 -8.76 5.29 2.99
N THR A 124 -9.17 6.27 3.78
CA THR A 124 -8.64 7.64 3.71
C THR A 124 -7.75 7.96 4.90
N VAL A 125 -6.67 8.69 4.64
CA VAL A 125 -5.70 9.11 5.66
C VAL A 125 -5.41 10.58 5.49
N THR A 126 -5.57 11.35 6.56
CA THR A 126 -5.16 12.75 6.60
C THR A 126 -3.72 12.87 7.10
N ALA A 127 -2.95 13.72 6.44
CA ALA A 127 -1.56 14.00 6.78
C ALA A 127 -1.34 15.51 6.76
N THR A 128 -0.65 16.04 7.78
CA THR A 128 -0.38 17.46 7.89
C THR A 128 1.11 17.72 8.04
N VAL A 129 1.65 18.60 7.21
CA VAL A 129 3.05 19.04 7.28
C VAL A 129 3.09 20.44 7.86
N GLN A 130 3.80 20.63 8.96
CA GLN A 130 4.04 21.95 9.53
C GLN A 130 5.39 22.49 9.06
N VAL A 131 5.36 23.63 8.38
CA VAL A 131 6.53 24.35 7.92
C VAL A 131 6.66 25.61 8.76
N GLY A 132 7.67 25.66 9.63
CA GLY A 132 7.89 26.81 10.51
C GLY A 132 8.23 28.09 9.74
N ALA A 133 7.89 29.25 10.34
CA ALA A 133 7.97 30.57 9.72
C ALA A 133 9.32 30.89 9.04
N GLY A 134 10.44 30.49 9.67
CA GLY A 134 11.78 30.71 9.13
C GLY A 134 12.09 29.96 7.83
N SER A 135 11.41 28.84 7.60
CA SER A 135 11.62 27.96 6.43
C SER A 135 10.49 28.03 5.41
N THR A 136 9.38 28.69 5.74
CA THR A 136 8.18 28.76 4.88
C THR A 136 8.52 29.27 3.49
N LYS A 137 9.21 30.42 3.36
CA LYS A 137 9.54 30.98 2.04
C LYS A 137 10.39 30.03 1.19
N ALA A 138 11.39 29.40 1.78
CA ALA A 138 12.28 28.46 1.09
C ALA A 138 11.54 27.17 0.69
N PHE A 139 10.67 26.65 1.56
CA PHE A 139 9.98 25.39 1.32
C PHE A 139 8.69 25.52 0.51
N THR A 140 8.05 26.68 0.45
CA THR A 140 6.80 26.86 -0.34
C THR A 140 7.02 27.72 -1.57
N GLY A 141 8.24 28.22 -1.79
CA GLY A 141 8.52 29.20 -2.83
C GLY A 141 7.70 30.48 -2.62
N ASN A 142 7.56 30.93 -1.37
CA ASN A 142 6.63 32.01 -1.02
C ASN A 142 5.18 31.72 -1.48
N MET A 143 4.74 30.48 -1.29
CA MET A 143 3.42 29.96 -1.71
C MET A 143 3.19 29.92 -3.23
N THR A 144 4.24 30.04 -4.04
CA THR A 144 4.16 29.92 -5.51
C THR A 144 4.65 28.57 -6.03
N SER A 145 5.09 27.67 -5.15
CA SER A 145 5.42 26.30 -5.55
C SER A 145 4.15 25.52 -5.87
N HIS A 146 4.14 24.86 -7.03
CA HIS A 146 2.98 24.08 -7.51
C HIS A 146 3.30 22.61 -7.78
N ARG A 147 4.50 22.14 -7.40
CA ARG A 147 5.00 20.80 -7.74
C ARG A 147 5.62 20.11 -6.53
N PHE A 148 4.81 19.84 -5.52
CA PHE A 148 5.25 19.08 -4.36
C PHE A 148 5.26 17.58 -4.66
N SER A 149 6.36 16.92 -4.31
CA SER A 149 6.44 15.47 -4.32
C SER A 149 5.96 14.92 -2.97
N VAL A 150 5.12 13.91 -3.01
CA VAL A 150 4.67 13.19 -1.80
C VAL A 150 5.15 11.76 -1.88
N LYS A 151 5.83 11.30 -0.84
CA LYS A 151 6.27 9.92 -0.68
C LYS A 151 5.49 9.28 0.46
N VAL A 152 4.92 8.12 0.18
CA VAL A 152 4.18 7.34 1.14
C VAL A 152 4.95 6.07 1.42
N THR A 153 5.25 5.83 2.70
CA THR A 153 5.90 4.61 3.18
C THR A 153 4.97 3.93 4.16
N ALA A 154 4.54 2.71 3.88
CA ALA A 154 3.61 1.97 4.73
C ALA A 154 4.10 0.54 4.97
N VAL A 155 3.91 0.06 6.19
CA VAL A 155 4.15 -1.34 6.55
C VAL A 155 2.80 -2.03 6.64
N ALA A 156 2.56 -3.02 5.77
CA ALA A 156 1.25 -3.64 5.62
C ALA A 156 1.32 -5.17 5.73
N ARG A 157 0.22 -5.77 6.20
CA ARG A 157 0.00 -7.22 6.20
C ARG A 157 -1.28 -7.54 5.44
N PHE A 158 -1.28 -8.63 4.68
CA PHE A 158 -2.45 -9.11 3.95
C PHE A 158 -3.07 -10.33 4.62
N LYS A 159 -4.37 -10.49 4.45
CA LYS A 159 -5.15 -11.64 4.94
C LYS A 159 -6.02 -12.19 3.83
N VAL A 160 -5.86 -13.48 3.54
CA VAL A 160 -6.65 -14.23 2.55
C VAL A 160 -7.32 -15.40 3.26
N GLY A 161 -8.64 -15.32 3.44
CA GLY A 161 -9.37 -16.26 4.31
C GLY A 161 -8.84 -16.20 5.74
N ILE A 162 -8.33 -17.32 6.25
CA ILE A 162 -7.70 -17.41 7.58
C ILE A 162 -6.18 -17.16 7.55
N ALA A 163 -5.55 -17.27 6.37
CA ALA A 163 -4.11 -17.14 6.23
C ALA A 163 -3.69 -15.66 6.26
N ARG A 164 -2.58 -15.37 6.94
CA ARG A 164 -1.95 -14.05 7.01
C ARG A 164 -0.58 -14.11 6.38
N THR A 165 -0.24 -13.09 5.62
CA THR A 165 1.10 -12.98 5.04
C THR A 165 2.10 -12.43 6.06
N ARG A 166 3.38 -12.39 5.66
CA ARG A 166 4.39 -11.55 6.34
C ARG A 166 4.07 -10.06 6.17
N LEU A 167 4.83 -9.21 6.85
CA LEU A 167 4.82 -7.77 6.64
C LEU A 167 5.52 -7.42 5.33
N TYR A 168 4.97 -6.43 4.63
CA TYR A 168 5.53 -5.87 3.42
C TYR A 168 5.71 -4.37 3.59
N ASP A 169 6.84 -3.88 3.11
CA ASP A 169 7.11 -2.46 2.99
C ASP A 169 6.61 -1.99 1.63
N ILE A 170 5.73 -1.00 1.66
CA ILE A 170 5.18 -0.34 0.48
C ILE A 170 5.78 1.06 0.47
N MET A 171 6.45 1.39 -0.62
CA MET A 171 6.97 2.73 -0.86
C MET A 171 6.49 3.18 -2.24
N VAL A 172 5.77 4.29 -2.28
CA VAL A 172 5.23 4.88 -3.50
C VAL A 172 5.44 6.38 -3.50
N VAL A 173 5.62 6.95 -4.69
CA VAL A 173 5.74 8.40 -4.88
C VAL A 173 4.58 8.89 -5.73
N CYS A 174 3.87 9.88 -5.20
CA CYS A 174 2.74 10.48 -5.90
C CYS A 174 3.21 11.43 -6.99
N ARG A 175 2.41 11.55 -8.05
CA ARG A 175 2.58 12.63 -9.03
C ARG A 175 2.62 13.99 -8.32
N PRO A 176 3.26 15.02 -8.91
CA PRO A 176 3.34 16.33 -8.31
C PRO A 176 1.96 16.87 -7.91
N ILE A 177 1.86 17.39 -6.68
CA ILE A 177 0.64 17.93 -6.09
C ILE A 177 0.82 19.43 -5.86
N ASP A 178 -0.28 20.18 -5.97
CA ASP A 178 -0.34 21.61 -5.68
C ASP A 178 -1.13 21.84 -4.39
N PHE A 179 -0.49 22.47 -3.40
CA PHE A 179 -1.15 22.86 -2.14
C PHE A 179 -1.69 24.29 -2.18
N PHE A 180 -1.32 25.07 -3.20
CA PHE A 180 -1.65 26.48 -3.36
C PHE A 180 -2.42 26.68 -4.68
N PRO A 181 -3.65 26.15 -4.78
CA PRO A 181 -4.46 26.35 -5.97
C PRO A 181 -4.67 27.85 -6.21
N ARG A 182 -4.47 28.28 -7.46
CA ARG A 182 -4.74 29.67 -7.83
C ARG A 182 -6.24 29.90 -7.75
N ASP A 183 -6.65 30.92 -6.99
CA ASP A 183 -8.01 31.43 -7.08
C ASP A 183 -8.23 31.89 -8.53
N SER A 184 -8.99 31.12 -9.30
CA SER A 184 -9.51 31.57 -10.58
C SER A 184 -10.61 32.61 -10.32
N SER A 185 -10.22 33.80 -9.87
CA SER A 185 -11.11 34.95 -9.82
C SER A 185 -11.31 35.47 -11.24
N SER A 186 -12.28 34.88 -11.95
CA SER A 186 -13.28 35.66 -12.68
C SER A 186 -14.50 34.80 -13.02
N ARG A 187 -15.61 35.09 -12.33
CA ARG A 187 -17.00 34.68 -12.60
C ARG A 187 -17.33 33.18 -12.54
N ALA A 188 -17.66 32.71 -11.33
CA ALA A 188 -18.97 32.13 -11.04
C ALA A 188 -19.02 31.75 -9.56
N SER A 189 -19.59 32.63 -8.74
CA SER A 189 -20.08 32.29 -7.41
C SER A 189 -21.31 31.39 -7.54
N ALA A 190 -21.11 30.07 -7.52
CA ALA A 190 -22.09 29.07 -7.11
C ALA A 190 -21.42 27.70 -6.96
N ALA A 191 -21.33 27.20 -5.73
CA ALA A 191 -21.20 25.78 -5.36
C ALA A 191 -20.31 24.90 -6.27
N ALA A 192 -19.00 25.10 -6.23
CA ALA A 192 -18.05 24.07 -6.65
C ALA A 192 -16.83 24.15 -5.74
N SER A 193 -16.76 23.28 -4.73
CA SER A 193 -15.49 22.83 -4.21
C SER A 193 -14.69 22.29 -5.40
N ALA A 194 -13.80 23.10 -5.97
CA ALA A 194 -12.97 22.69 -7.09
C ALA A 194 -12.15 21.48 -6.61
N ALA A 195 -12.63 20.28 -6.97
CA ALA A 195 -11.97 19.04 -6.65
C ALA A 195 -10.61 19.08 -7.33
N GLN A 196 -9.55 19.17 -6.53
CA GLN A 196 -8.21 19.09 -7.06
C GLN A 196 -8.02 17.76 -7.80
N PRO A 197 -7.19 17.74 -8.85
CA PRO A 197 -6.93 16.53 -9.60
C PRO A 197 -6.31 15.47 -8.69
N VAL A 198 -6.86 14.26 -8.73
CA VAL A 198 -6.32 13.11 -7.99
C VAL A 198 -4.90 12.80 -8.47
N ALA A 199 -3.93 12.87 -7.57
CA ALA A 199 -2.54 12.54 -7.89
C ALA A 199 -2.24 11.08 -7.52
N TYR A 200 -2.19 10.22 -8.53
CA TYR A 200 -1.85 8.81 -8.35
C TYR A 200 -0.39 8.62 -7.95
N CYS A 201 -0.13 7.61 -7.12
CA CYS A 201 1.20 7.24 -6.67
C CYS A 201 1.67 5.94 -7.33
N VAL A 202 2.95 5.91 -7.70
CA VAL A 202 3.61 4.81 -8.44
C VAL A 202 4.75 4.26 -7.61
#